data_AF-A0A0T1WZ23-F1
#
_entry.id   AF-A0A0T1WZ23-F1
#
_cell.length_a   1.000
_cell.length_b   1.000
_cell.length_c   1.000
_cell.angle_alpha   90.00
_cell.angle_beta   90.00
_cell.angle_gamma   90.00
#
_symmetry.space_group_name_H-M   'P 1'
#
loop_
_entity.id
_entity.type
_entity.pdbx_description
1 polymer ?
#
loop_
_entity_poly.entity_id
_entity_poly.type
_entity_poly.pdbx_seq_one_letter_code
_entity_poly.pdbx_strand_id
1 'polypeptide(L)'
;MNAIPDNDNNDDGPMIFIIIGKAYEKDGDDEGVDIHVMLRAPDDDTAVREALNALAEEGFLEADLDQIGTLDDIPDEEPHASAYQGALTGEVAIIKFG
;
A
#
# COMPACT_ATOMS: atom_id res chain seq x y z
N MET A 1 -11.80 23.76 35.11
CA MET A 1 -10.73 24.15 34.17
C MET A 1 -10.02 22.89 33.69
N ASN A 2 -9.54 22.91 32.45
CA ASN A 2 -8.82 21.88 31.68
C ASN A 2 -9.65 20.90 30.85
N ALA A 3 -10.24 21.42 29.77
CA ALA A 3 -10.19 20.68 28.51
C ALA A 3 -8.75 20.81 28.01
N ILE A 4 -7.98 19.74 28.14
CA ILE A 4 -6.74 19.61 27.38
C ILE A 4 -7.15 19.58 25.90
N PRO A 5 -6.63 20.46 25.04
CA PRO A 5 -6.73 20.23 23.61
C PRO A 5 -5.88 18.99 23.34
N ASP A 6 -6.55 17.86 23.15
CA ASP A 6 -5.98 16.62 22.64
C ASP A 6 -5.62 16.88 21.17
N ASN A 7 -4.44 17.45 20.95
CA ASN A 7 -3.90 17.74 19.62
C ASN A 7 -2.37 17.70 19.70
N ASP A 8 -1.83 16.56 20.13
CA ASP A 8 -0.43 16.22 19.91
C ASP A 8 -0.26 15.74 18.47
N ASN A 9 -0.26 16.72 17.59
CA ASN A 9 0.06 16.61 16.18
C ASN A 9 1.59 16.57 16.05
N ASN A 10 2.29 15.48 16.42
CA ASN A 10 3.75 15.43 16.22
C ASN A 10 4.51 14.08 16.37
N ASP A 11 4.02 12.90 15.97
CA ASP A 11 4.93 11.76 15.65
C ASP A 11 4.17 10.57 15.01
N ASP A 12 3.45 10.76 13.91
CA ASP A 12 3.03 9.57 13.15
C ASP A 12 4.20 9.16 12.24
N GLY A 13 5.09 8.36 12.82
CA GLY A 13 6.14 7.68 12.09
C GLY A 13 5.56 7.03 10.84
N PRO A 14 6.35 6.91 9.77
CA PRO A 14 5.80 6.64 8.44
C PRO A 14 4.98 5.33 8.43
N MET A 15 3.66 5.49 8.29
CA MET A 15 2.63 4.44 8.39
C MET A 15 2.74 3.48 7.20
N ILE A 16 2.35 2.23 7.42
CA ILE A 16 2.27 1.25 6.34
C ILE A 16 0.85 1.26 5.76
N PHE A 17 0.76 1.54 4.47
CA PHE A 17 -0.47 1.50 3.71
C PHE A 17 -0.58 0.15 2.99
N ILE A 18 -1.80 -0.38 2.95
CA ILE A 18 -2.17 -1.53 2.15
C ILE A 18 -3.19 -1.08 1.09
N ILE A 19 -2.87 -1.33 -0.17
CA ILE A 19 -3.70 -0.99 -1.31
C ILE A 19 -4.10 -2.29 -1.99
N ILE A 20 -5.40 -2.55 -2.06
CA ILE A 20 -6.00 -3.72 -2.68
C ILE A 20 -6.57 -3.28 -4.02
N GLY A 21 -6.23 -4.00 -5.08
CA GLY A 21 -6.66 -3.65 -6.42
C GLY A 21 -6.45 -4.78 -7.41
N LYS A 22 -6.59 -4.45 -8.69
CA LYS A 22 -6.26 -5.33 -9.81
C LYS A 22 -5.27 -4.66 -10.73
N ALA A 23 -4.30 -5.40 -11.21
CA ALA A 23 -3.34 -4.91 -12.21
C ALA A 23 -3.49 -5.66 -13.52
N TYR A 24 -3.30 -4.93 -14.61
CA TYR A 24 -3.51 -5.36 -15.98
C TYR A 24 -2.20 -5.23 -16.76
N GLU A 25 -1.73 -6.32 -17.35
CA GLU A 25 -0.51 -6.33 -18.16
C GLU A 25 -0.76 -5.82 -19.59
N LYS A 26 -2.03 -5.75 -20.02
CA LYS A 26 -2.45 -5.26 -21.34
C LYS A 26 -3.73 -4.45 -21.25
N ASP A 27 -3.83 -3.50 -22.17
CA ASP A 27 -5.02 -2.65 -22.35
C ASP A 27 -6.23 -3.51 -22.75
N GLY A 28 -7.27 -3.53 -21.90
CA GLY A 28 -8.49 -4.29 -22.12
C GLY A 28 -8.42 -5.79 -21.82
N ASP A 29 -7.46 -6.24 -21.02
CA ASP A 29 -7.42 -7.62 -20.52
C ASP A 29 -8.51 -7.84 -19.45
N ASP A 30 -9.40 -8.82 -19.64
CA ASP A 30 -10.45 -9.17 -18.65
C ASP A 30 -9.86 -9.98 -17.47
N GLU A 31 -8.69 -10.59 -17.64
CA GLU A 31 -7.96 -11.35 -16.60
C GLU A 31 -7.01 -10.42 -15.82
N GLY A 32 -7.57 -9.39 -15.19
CA GLY A 32 -6.83 -8.58 -14.23
C GLY A 32 -6.37 -9.41 -13.03
N VAL A 33 -5.11 -9.27 -12.63
CA VAL A 33 -4.52 -10.01 -11.51
C VAL A 33 -4.82 -9.27 -10.21
N ASP A 34 -5.40 -9.95 -9.22
CA ASP A 34 -5.62 -9.38 -7.89
C ASP A 34 -4.26 -9.08 -7.24
N ILE A 35 -4.08 -7.83 -6.82
CA ILE A 35 -2.83 -7.35 -6.23
C ILE A 35 -3.07 -6.65 -4.89
N HIS A 36 -2.19 -6.94 -3.93
CA HIS A 36 -2.08 -6.15 -2.72
C HIS A 36 -0.71 -5.46 -2.71
N VAL A 37 -0.70 -4.14 -2.67
CA VAL A 37 0.52 -3.34 -2.56
C VAL A 37 0.66 -2.86 -1.12
N MET A 38 1.80 -3.15 -0.51
CA MET A 38 2.17 -2.64 0.80
C MET A 38 3.36 -1.72 0.68
N LEU A 39 3.23 -0.52 1.25
CA LEU A 39 4.32 0.42 1.28
C LEU A 39 4.19 1.38 2.44
N ARG A 40 5.31 1.99 2.76
CA ARG A 40 5.38 3.06 3.74
C ARG A 40 5.15 4.41 3.08
N ALA A 41 4.21 5.20 3.58
CA ALA A 41 3.94 6.53 3.07
C ALA A 41 3.56 7.51 4.20
N PRO A 42 3.71 8.83 3.99
CA PRO A 42 3.21 9.84 4.91
C PRO A 42 1.69 10.08 4.81
N ASP A 43 1.09 9.84 3.64
CA ASP A 43 -0.31 10.12 3.34
C ASP A 43 -0.81 9.19 2.22
N ASP A 44 -2.14 9.02 2.10
CA ASP A 44 -2.78 8.19 1.06
C ASP A 44 -2.37 8.57 -0.36
N ASP A 45 -2.30 9.88 -0.68
CA ASP A 45 -1.88 10.36 -2.00
C ASP A 45 -0.46 9.89 -2.37
N THR A 46 0.44 9.88 -1.39
CA THR A 46 1.81 9.39 -1.61
C THR A 46 1.81 7.88 -1.76
N ALA A 47 1.02 7.18 -0.96
CA ALA A 47 0.91 5.72 -1.02
C ALA A 47 0.43 5.26 -2.40
N VAL A 48 -0.64 5.86 -2.91
CA VAL A 48 -1.21 5.58 -4.24
C VAL A 48 -0.17 5.81 -5.33
N ARG A 49 0.50 6.95 -5.29
CA ARG A 49 1.48 7.31 -6.32
C ARG A 49 2.65 6.32 -6.34
N GLU A 50 3.24 6.00 -5.20
CA GLU A 50 4.37 5.08 -5.13
C GLU A 50 3.96 3.66 -5.54
N ALA A 51 2.75 3.21 -5.16
CA ALA A 51 2.20 1.94 -5.62
C ALA A 51 2.05 1.88 -7.14
N LEU A 52 1.46 2.91 -7.75
CA LEU A 52 1.32 2.99 -9.20
C LEU A 52 2.68 3.02 -9.92
N ASN A 53 3.67 3.72 -9.36
CA ASN A 53 5.02 3.72 -9.91
C ASN A 53 5.63 2.32 -9.86
N ALA A 54 5.55 1.63 -8.72
CA ALA A 54 6.07 0.27 -8.58
C ALA A 54 5.38 -0.72 -9.54
N LEU A 55 4.06 -0.61 -9.71
CA LEU A 55 3.31 -1.43 -10.66
C LEU A 55 3.74 -1.17 -12.11
N ALA A 56 3.94 0.09 -12.48
CA ALA A 56 4.45 0.45 -13.79
C ALA A 56 5.89 -0.05 -14.02
N GLU A 57 6.75 0.02 -13.00
CA GLU A 57 8.12 -0.55 -13.04
C GLU A 57 8.11 -2.07 -13.17
N GLU A 58 7.11 -2.74 -12.58
CA GLU A 58 6.92 -4.19 -12.70
C GLU A 58 6.38 -4.62 -14.07
N GLY A 59 5.89 -3.67 -14.88
CA GLY A 59 5.44 -3.88 -16.25
C GLY A 59 3.93 -3.90 -16.43
N PHE A 60 3.15 -3.54 -15.40
CA PHE A 60 1.72 -3.37 -15.55
C PHE A 60 1.39 -2.09 -16.32
N LEU A 61 0.43 -2.19 -17.23
CA LEU A 61 -0.03 -1.07 -18.06
C LEU A 61 -1.08 -0.24 -17.31
N GLU A 62 -1.99 -0.93 -16.64
CA GLU A 62 -3.09 -0.33 -15.88
C GLU A 62 -3.20 -1.00 -14.51
N ALA A 63 -3.67 -0.25 -13.53
CA ALA A 63 -4.02 -0.76 -12.22
C ALA A 63 -5.26 -0.05 -11.71
N ASP A 64 -6.21 -0.83 -11.21
CA ASP A 64 -7.42 -0.35 -10.58
C ASP A 64 -7.29 -0.56 -9.07
N LEU A 65 -7.32 0.53 -8.31
CA LEU A 65 -7.19 0.49 -6.85
C LEU A 65 -8.61 0.50 -6.26
N ASP A 66 -9.05 -0.62 -5.70
CA ASP A 66 -10.41 -0.79 -5.20
C ASP A 66 -10.54 -0.30 -3.75
N GLN A 67 -9.53 -0.60 -2.92
CA GLN A 67 -9.52 -0.25 -1.50
C GLN A 67 -8.13 0.16 -1.01
N ILE A 68 -8.08 1.21 -0.18
CA ILE A 68 -6.87 1.67 0.50
C ILE A 68 -7.12 1.62 2.01
N GLY A 69 -6.15 1.10 2.76
CA GLY A 69 -6.18 1.07 4.22
C GLY A 69 -4.79 1.28 4.81
N THR A 70 -4.75 1.47 6.13
CA THR A 70 -3.50 1.57 6.91
C THR A 70 -3.38 0.38 7.86
N LEU A 71 -2.15 -0.09 8.03
CA LEU A 71 -1.78 -1.13 8.99
C LEU A 71 -1.19 -0.46 10.23
N ASP A 72 -1.87 -0.63 11.35
CA ASP A 72 -1.41 -0.17 12.66
C ASP A 72 -0.44 -1.17 13.32
N ASP A 73 -0.52 -2.45 12.92
CA ASP A 73 0.29 -3.54 13.45
C ASP A 73 0.82 -4.46 12.34
N ILE A 74 1.81 -5.29 12.67
CA ILE A 74 2.48 -6.18 11.73
C ILE A 74 1.56 -7.39 11.47
N PRO A 75 1.21 -7.68 10.21
CA PRO A 75 0.49 -8.91 9.91
C PRO A 75 1.39 -10.14 10.18
N ASP A 76 0.87 -11.15 10.87
CA ASP A 76 1.54 -12.44 11.09
C ASP A 76 1.35 -13.43 9.91
N GLU A 77 0.46 -13.10 8.96
CA GLU A 77 0.16 -13.95 7.81
C GLU A 77 1.15 -13.71 6.66
N GLU A 78 1.80 -14.76 6.16
CA GLU A 78 2.56 -14.68 4.91
C GLU A 78 1.61 -14.80 3.70
N PRO A 79 1.76 -13.98 2.65
CA PRO A 79 2.93 -13.13 2.31
C PRO A 79 2.94 -11.71 2.90
N HIS A 80 1.89 -11.28 3.59
CA HIS A 80 1.71 -9.92 4.11
C HIS A 80 2.78 -9.52 5.16
N ALA A 81 3.19 -10.45 6.03
CA ALA A 81 4.23 -10.24 7.02
C ALA A 81 5.56 -9.77 6.39
N SER A 82 5.99 -10.47 5.34
CA SER A 82 7.21 -10.16 4.60
C SER A 82 7.09 -8.85 3.84
N ALA A 83 5.92 -8.58 3.26
CA ALA A 83 5.63 -7.32 2.58
C ALA A 83 5.70 -6.11 3.52
N TYR A 84 5.17 -6.24 4.74
CA TYR A 84 5.26 -5.20 5.77
C TYR A 84 6.70 -4.88 6.16
N GLN A 85 7.56 -5.90 6.31
CA GLN A 85 8.98 -5.70 6.62
C GLN A 85 9.72 -4.97 5.49
N GLY A 86 9.42 -5.27 4.23
CA GLY A 86 9.91 -4.52 3.07
C GLY A 86 9.46 -3.06 3.13
N ALA A 87 8.16 -2.83 3.36
CA ALA A 87 7.58 -1.51 3.50
C ALA A 87 8.22 -0.68 4.62
N LEU A 88 8.50 -1.29 5.78
CA LEU A 88 9.23 -0.65 6.88
C LEU A 88 10.65 -0.18 6.48
N THR A 89 11.26 -0.85 5.52
CA THR A 89 12.60 -0.49 4.99
C THR A 89 12.50 0.56 3.88
N GLY A 90 11.28 0.87 3.42
CA GLY A 90 11.01 1.79 2.31
C GLY A 90 10.88 1.09 0.95
N GLU A 91 10.75 -0.24 0.93
CA GLU A 91 10.51 -1.00 -0.28
C GLU A 91 9.00 -1.14 -0.55
N VAL A 92 8.60 -1.10 -1.81
CA VAL A 92 7.21 -1.35 -2.19
C VAL A 92 7.05 -2.85 -2.42
N ALA A 93 6.19 -3.48 -1.64
CA ALA A 93 5.92 -4.91 -1.75
C ALA A 93 4.62 -5.14 -2.52
N ILE A 94 4.71 -5.80 -3.67
CA ILE A 94 3.57 -6.13 -4.53
C ILE A 94 3.28 -7.64 -4.39
N ILE A 95 2.11 -7.97 -3.87
CA ILE A 95 1.63 -9.34 -3.72
C ILE A 95 0.62 -9.61 -4.83
N LYS A 96 0.87 -10.61 -5.66
CA LYS A 96 -0.03 -11.04 -6.75
C LYS A 96 -0.77 -12.30 -6.35
N PHE A 97 -2.08 -12.31 -6.52
CA PHE A 97 -2.94 -13.47 -6.31
C PHE A 97 -3.45 -13.95 -7.67
N GLY A 98 -3.21 -15.23 -7.98
CA GLY A 98 -3.57 -15.88 -9.24
C GLY A 98 -3.76 -17.38 -9.08
#